data_AF-A0A9E0LT87-F1
#
_entry.id   AF-A0A9E0LT87-F1
#
_cell.length_a   1.000
_cell.length_b   1.000
_cell.length_c   1.000
_cell.angle_alpha   90.00
_cell.angle_beta   90.00
_cell.angle_gamma   90.00
#
_symmetry.space_group_name_H-M   'P 1'
#
loop_
_entity.id
_entity.type
_entity.pdbx_description
1 polymer ?
#
loop_
_entity_poly.entity_id
_entity_poly.type
_entity_poly.pdbx_seq_one_letter_code
_entity_poly.pdbx_strand_id
1 'polypeptide(L)'
;MTELADELGVTPRAIRFYEAKGLLEPQRAGATRVYSHRDRGRLQIILRGKRLGFSLALVQKYLDLYDADPTHKVQLEHLLAGARQRIAELEAQRQDLELTIEELREIEELTLEALHSTSAGARKAPTPKTSKSSPPAESVRPPRTSQSSKAAKAVKPAQPARKGRKP
;
A
#
# COMPACT_ATOMS: atom_id res chain seq x y z
N MET A 1 -2.70 25.73 6.24
CA MET A 1 -2.07 24.42 5.98
C MET A 1 -1.86 23.65 7.28
N THR A 2 -1.18 24.22 8.28
CA THR A 2 -1.01 23.60 9.61
C THR A 2 -2.36 23.26 10.23
N GLU A 3 -3.30 24.20 10.20
CA GLU A 3 -4.69 23.99 10.64
C GLU A 3 -5.36 22.75 10.01
N LEU A 4 -5.26 22.56 8.69
CA LEU A 4 -5.82 21.39 8.01
C LEU A 4 -5.12 20.08 8.41
N ALA A 5 -3.81 20.16 8.64
CA ALA A 5 -3.02 19.02 9.12
C ALA A 5 -3.48 18.60 10.52
N ASP A 6 -3.66 19.58 11.41
CA ASP A 6 -4.12 19.34 12.78
C ASP A 6 -5.58 18.84 12.80
N GLU A 7 -6.46 19.45 12.01
CA GLU A 7 -7.88 19.07 11.87
C GLU A 7 -8.05 17.59 11.46
N LEU A 8 -7.22 17.11 10.52
CA LEU A 8 -7.34 15.77 9.96
C LEU A 8 -6.31 14.78 10.53
N GLY A 9 -5.53 15.19 11.54
CA GLY A 9 -4.53 14.34 12.18
C GLY A 9 -3.42 13.87 11.25
N VAL A 10 -3.03 14.70 10.27
CA VAL A 10 -1.98 14.38 9.28
C VAL A 10 -0.84 15.37 9.33
N THR A 11 0.34 14.94 8.90
CA THR A 11 1.47 15.86 8.84
C THR A 11 1.34 16.82 7.65
N PRO A 12 1.88 18.05 7.77
CA PRO A 12 2.02 18.94 6.61
C PRO A 12 2.78 18.30 5.44
N ARG A 13 3.74 17.40 5.74
CA ARG A 13 4.47 16.63 4.73
C ARG A 13 3.52 15.73 3.91
N ALA A 14 2.55 15.08 4.54
CA ALA A 14 1.56 14.25 3.86
C ALA A 14 0.65 15.10 2.95
N ILE A 15 0.20 16.27 3.42
CA ILE A 15 -0.61 17.17 2.59
C ILE A 15 0.15 17.62 1.34
N ARG A 16 1.42 18.03 1.47
CA ARG A 16 2.28 18.37 0.32
C ARG A 16 2.47 17.20 -0.64
N PHE A 17 2.56 15.98 -0.12
CA PHE A 17 2.66 14.80 -0.94
C PHE A 17 1.40 14.62 -1.81
N TYR A 18 0.20 14.83 -1.26
CA TYR A 18 -1.05 14.75 -2.03
C TYR A 18 -1.21 15.91 -3.02
N GLU A 19 -0.79 17.13 -2.67
CA GLU A 19 -0.69 18.28 -3.60
C GLU A 19 0.23 17.94 -4.78
N ALA A 20 1.44 17.41 -4.52
CA ALA A 20 2.39 17.03 -5.56
C ALA A 20 1.89 15.89 -6.47
N LYS A 21 0.90 15.12 -6.01
CA LYS A 21 0.22 14.08 -6.80
C LYS A 21 -1.01 14.59 -7.55
N GLY A 22 -1.32 15.89 -7.46
CA GLY A 22 -2.50 16.49 -8.10
C GLY A 22 -3.82 16.09 -7.45
N LEU A 23 -3.79 15.54 -6.23
CA LEU A 23 -4.99 15.08 -5.53
C LEU A 23 -5.70 16.20 -4.77
N LEU A 24 -4.96 17.26 -4.45
CA LEU A 24 -5.44 18.49 -3.81
C LEU A 24 -4.97 19.67 -4.65
N GLU A 25 -5.84 20.66 -4.82
CA GLU A 25 -5.59 21.83 -5.66
C GLU A 25 -5.87 23.12 -4.86
N PRO A 26 -5.08 23.41 -3.81
CA PRO A 26 -5.31 24.58 -2.98
C PRO A 26 -5.08 25.86 -3.77
N GLN A 27 -5.90 26.87 -3.50
CA GLN A 27 -5.68 28.22 -3.99
C GLN A 27 -4.52 28.89 -3.25
N ARG A 28 -3.92 29.90 -3.87
CA ARG A 28 -2.87 30.71 -3.25
C ARG A 28 -3.38 32.10 -2.91
N ALA A 29 -3.23 32.48 -1.63
CA ALA A 29 -3.38 33.84 -1.15
C ALA A 29 -1.98 34.37 -0.80
N GLY A 30 -1.33 35.02 -1.76
CA GLY A 30 0.09 35.38 -1.67
C GLY A 30 0.98 34.14 -1.56
N ALA A 31 1.77 34.06 -0.48
CA ALA A 31 2.63 32.91 -0.18
C ALA A 31 1.88 31.74 0.50
N THR A 32 0.63 31.94 0.92
CA THR A 32 -0.12 31.01 1.76
C THR A 32 -1.05 30.13 0.92
N ARG A 33 -1.05 28.81 1.22
CA ARG A 33 -2.00 27.84 0.65
C ARG A 33 -3.32 27.88 1.40
N VAL A 34 -4.40 28.11 0.66
CA VAL A 34 -5.79 28.11 1.15
C VAL A 34 -6.48 26.87 0.59
N TYR A 35 -6.88 25.97 1.48
CA TYR A 35 -7.60 24.75 1.13
C TYR A 35 -9.10 25.00 1.20
N SER A 36 -9.81 24.60 0.16
CA SER A 36 -11.27 24.71 0.08
C SER A 36 -11.97 23.62 0.91
N HIS A 37 -13.29 23.71 1.06
CA HIS A 37 -14.07 22.62 1.65
C HIS A 37 -13.99 21.34 0.80
N ARG A 38 -13.89 21.49 -0.53
CA ARG A 38 -13.69 20.38 -1.46
C ARG A 38 -12.36 19.67 -1.23
N ASP A 39 -11.27 20.42 -1.04
CA ASP A 39 -9.96 19.83 -0.72
C ASP A 39 -10.00 19.04 0.59
N ARG A 40 -10.73 19.54 1.60
CA ARG A 40 -10.93 18.83 2.88
C ARG A 40 -11.64 17.49 2.67
N GLY A 41 -12.75 17.48 1.93
CA GLY A 41 -13.50 16.26 1.61
C GLY A 41 -12.64 15.26 0.83
N ARG A 42 -11.89 15.72 -0.18
CA ARG A 42 -10.95 14.88 -0.94
C ARG A 42 -9.89 14.27 -0.03
N LEU A 43 -9.29 15.06 0.85
CA LEU A 43 -8.28 14.58 1.78
C LEU A 43 -8.85 13.52 2.74
N GLN A 44 -10.06 13.72 3.27
CA GLN A 44 -10.73 12.71 4.10
C GLN A 44 -10.94 11.37 3.34
N ILE A 45 -11.38 11.43 2.08
CA ILE A 45 -11.53 10.24 1.23
C ILE A 45 -10.19 9.54 1.02
N ILE A 46 -9.12 10.30 0.75
CA ILE A 46 -7.78 9.74 0.56
C ILE A 46 -7.30 9.02 1.81
N LEU A 47 -7.43 9.65 2.98
CA LEU A 47 -6.99 9.07 4.25
C LEU A 47 -7.79 7.81 4.60
N ARG A 48 -9.11 7.84 4.42
CA ARG A 48 -9.96 6.66 4.62
C ARG A 48 -9.59 5.55 3.65
N GLY A 49 -9.37 5.87 2.39
CA GLY A 49 -8.98 4.88 1.37
C GLY A 49 -7.66 4.20 1.71
N LYS A 50 -6.65 4.99 2.11
CA LYS A 50 -5.36 4.48 2.58
C LYS A 50 -5.49 3.59 3.81
N ARG A 51 -6.33 3.95 4.78
CA ARG A 51 -6.58 3.14 5.98
C ARG A 51 -7.20 1.79 5.67
N LEU A 52 -8.08 1.73 4.66
CA LEU A 52 -8.72 0.48 4.20
C LEU A 52 -7.78 -0.41 3.36
N GLY A 53 -6.55 0.04 3.11
CA GLY A 53 -5.57 -0.69 2.30
C GLY A 53 -5.71 -0.46 0.81
N PHE A 54 -6.52 0.51 0.36
CA PHE A 54 -6.58 0.83 -1.06
C PHE A 54 -5.29 1.49 -1.56
N SER A 55 -4.96 1.21 -2.81
CA SER A 55 -3.86 1.88 -3.50
C SER A 55 -4.22 3.35 -3.75
N LEU A 56 -3.20 4.21 -3.78
CA LEU A 56 -3.42 5.63 -4.06
C LEU A 56 -3.98 5.84 -5.48
N ALA A 57 -3.62 4.98 -6.43
CA ALA A 57 -4.12 5.04 -7.80
C ALA A 57 -5.63 4.74 -7.89
N LEU A 58 -6.14 3.79 -7.10
CA LEU A 58 -7.58 3.49 -7.06
C LEU A 58 -8.35 4.65 -6.44
N VAL A 59 -7.83 5.23 -5.35
CA VAL A 59 -8.40 6.42 -4.72
C VAL A 59 -8.41 7.60 -5.71
N GLN A 60 -7.31 7.82 -6.44
CA GLN A 60 -7.23 8.86 -7.47
C GLN A 60 -8.30 8.68 -8.54
N LYS A 61 -8.40 7.47 -9.11
CA LYS A 61 -9.43 7.15 -10.12
C LYS A 61 -10.85 7.38 -9.61
N TYR A 62 -11.13 7.03 -8.35
CA TYR A 62 -12.42 7.30 -7.73
C TYR A 62 -12.71 8.81 -7.60
N LEU A 63 -11.70 9.60 -7.24
CA LEU A 63 -11.82 11.07 -7.16
C LEU A 63 -11.99 11.70 -8.55
N ASP A 64 -11.29 11.21 -9.57
CA ASP A 64 -11.42 11.71 -10.94
C ASP A 64 -12.83 11.44 -11.50
N LEU A 65 -13.39 10.25 -11.21
CA LEU A 65 -14.77 9.90 -11.59
C LEU A 65 -15.81 10.71 -10.81
N TYR A 66 -15.56 11.04 -9.54
CA TYR A 66 -16.43 11.90 -8.73
C TYR A 66 -16.63 13.27 -9.37
N ASP A 67 -15.58 13.81 -9.97
CA ASP A 67 -15.58 15.14 -10.56
C ASP A 67 -16.20 15.16 -11.97
N ALA A 68 -16.18 14.02 -12.66
CA ALA A 68 -16.56 13.90 -14.06
C ALA A 68 -17.98 13.34 -14.29
N ASP A 69 -18.55 12.59 -13.34
CA ASP A 69 -19.85 11.91 -13.50
C ASP A 69 -20.97 12.63 -12.70
N PRO A 70 -21.88 13.37 -13.36
CA PRO A 70 -23.01 14.04 -12.70
C PRO A 70 -23.99 13.06 -12.03
N THR A 71 -24.00 11.81 -12.47
CA THR A 71 -24.90 10.77 -11.94
C THR A 71 -24.26 9.96 -10.82
N HIS A 72 -22.95 10.09 -10.61
CA HIS A 72 -22.13 9.33 -9.67
C HIS A 72 -22.20 7.80 -9.80
N LYS A 73 -22.86 7.27 -10.83
CA LYS A 73 -23.15 5.84 -10.95
C LYS A 73 -21.87 5.05 -11.27
N VAL A 74 -21.09 5.51 -12.24
CA VAL A 74 -19.85 4.84 -12.67
C VAL A 74 -18.85 4.83 -11.51
N GLN A 75 -18.82 5.91 -10.76
CA GLN A 75 -18.00 6.05 -9.56
C GLN A 75 -18.38 5.03 -8.46
N LEU A 76 -19.68 4.87 -8.17
CA LEU A 76 -20.17 3.92 -7.18
C LEU A 76 -19.90 2.47 -7.60
N GLU A 77 -20.08 2.14 -8.88
CA GLU A 77 -19.74 0.82 -9.43
C GLU A 77 -18.24 0.52 -9.25
N HIS A 78 -17.37 1.49 -9.52
CA HIS A 78 -15.93 1.33 -9.33
C HIS A 78 -15.54 1.15 -7.86
N LEU A 79 -16.16 1.92 -6.97
CA LEU A 79 -15.95 1.78 -5.52
C LEU A 79 -16.41 0.42 -5.02
N LEU A 80 -17.59 -0.04 -5.44
CA LEU A 80 -18.15 -1.33 -5.05
C LEU A 80 -17.24 -2.48 -5.50
N ALA A 81 -16.76 -2.44 -6.74
CA ALA A 81 -15.84 -3.44 -7.27
C ALA A 81 -14.54 -3.48 -6.45
N GLY A 82 -13.93 -2.31 -6.20
CA GLY A 82 -12.71 -2.21 -5.38
C GLY A 82 -12.93 -2.71 -3.95
N ALA A 83 -14.06 -2.35 -3.32
CA ALA A 83 -14.40 -2.79 -1.98
C ALA A 83 -14.56 -4.31 -1.90
N ARG A 84 -15.29 -4.92 -2.85
CA ARG A 84 -15.46 -6.38 -2.91
C ARG A 84 -14.12 -7.09 -3.06
N GLN A 85 -13.26 -6.61 -3.95
CA GLN A 85 -11.93 -7.17 -4.12
C GLN A 85 -11.13 -7.10 -2.82
N ARG A 86 -11.13 -5.95 -2.14
CA ARG A 86 -10.37 -5.77 -0.90
C ARG A 86 -10.90 -6.62 0.25
N ILE A 87 -12.22 -6.80 0.33
CA ILE A 87 -12.84 -7.73 1.29
C ILE A 87 -12.35 -9.15 1.05
N ALA A 88 -12.41 -9.63 -0.19
CA ALA A 88 -11.95 -10.98 -0.54
C ALA A 88 -10.46 -11.19 -0.21
N GLU A 89 -9.60 -10.21 -0.50
CA GLU A 89 -8.18 -10.26 -0.12
C GLU A 89 -7.98 -10.33 1.40
N LEU A 90 -8.74 -9.54 2.16
CA LEU A 90 -8.64 -9.53 3.62
C LEU A 90 -9.19 -10.82 4.25
N GLU A 91 -10.24 -11.40 3.69
CA GLU A 91 -10.79 -12.68 4.13
C GLU A 91 -9.81 -13.83 3.88
N ALA A 92 -9.15 -13.87 2.72
CA ALA A 92 -8.09 -14.83 2.45
C ALA A 92 -6.91 -14.66 3.42
N GLN A 93 -6.44 -13.42 3.63
CA GLN A 93 -5.39 -13.13 4.62
C GLN A 93 -5.79 -13.56 6.03
N ARG A 94 -7.06 -13.40 6.41
CA ARG A 94 -7.57 -13.83 7.72
C ARG A 94 -7.49 -15.35 7.86
N GLN A 95 -7.89 -16.10 6.84
CA GLN A 95 -7.82 -17.57 6.84
C GLN A 95 -6.37 -18.07 6.97
N ASP A 96 -5.44 -17.49 6.21
CA ASP A 96 -4.02 -17.85 6.30
C ASP A 96 -3.45 -17.58 7.71
N LEU A 97 -3.84 -16.46 8.32
CA LEU A 97 -3.44 -16.12 9.69
C LEU A 97 -4.06 -17.06 10.72
N GLU A 98 -5.32 -17.46 10.54
CA GLU A 98 -5.99 -18.44 11.41
C GLU A 98 -5.22 -19.78 11.41
N LEU A 99 -4.86 -20.31 10.24
CA LEU A 99 -4.06 -21.53 10.12
C LEU A 99 -2.67 -21.38 10.77
N THR A 100 -1.99 -20.26 10.51
CA THR A 100 -0.67 -19.99 11.11
C THR A 100 -0.74 -19.95 12.64
N ILE A 101 -1.81 -19.36 13.21
CA ILE A 101 -2.00 -19.30 14.66
C ILE A 101 -2.26 -20.70 15.23
N GLU A 102 -3.01 -21.55 14.53
CA GLU A 102 -3.25 -22.94 14.94
C GLU A 102 -1.94 -23.74 15.00
N GLU A 103 -1.13 -23.70 13.94
CA GLU A 103 0.18 -24.34 13.89
C GLU A 103 1.10 -23.86 15.04
N LEU A 104 1.12 -22.55 15.31
CA LEU A 104 1.93 -21.99 16.40
C LEU A 104 1.46 -22.46 17.78
N ARG A 105 0.16 -22.67 17.98
CA ARG A 105 -0.39 -23.20 19.24
C ARG A 105 -0.02 -24.67 19.44
N GLU A 106 -0.05 -25.47 18.39
CA GLU A 106 0.40 -26.86 18.46
C GLU A 106 1.89 -26.94 18.85
N ILE A 107 2.73 -26.09 18.24
CA ILE A 107 4.15 -25.99 18.60
C ILE A 107 4.32 -25.57 20.06
N GLU A 108 3.55 -24.58 20.52
CA GLU A 108 3.57 -24.11 21.91
C GLU A 108 3.24 -25.25 22.88
N GLU A 109 2.16 -26.00 22.62
CA GLU A 109 1.72 -27.14 23.44
C GLU A 109 2.79 -28.24 23.51
N LEU A 110 3.29 -28.71 22.36
CA LEU A 110 4.34 -29.74 22.29
C LEU A 110 5.61 -29.31 23.01
N THR A 111 5.98 -28.03 22.92
CA THR A 111 7.16 -27.49 23.60
C THR A 111 6.98 -27.48 25.11
N LEU A 112 5.81 -27.09 25.60
CA LEU A 112 5.48 -27.11 27.04
C LEU A 112 5.51 -28.54 27.60
N GLU A 113 4.94 -29.51 26.88
CA GLU A 113 4.99 -30.92 27.26
C GLU A 113 6.43 -31.46 27.35
N ALA A 114 7.28 -31.11 26.37
CA ALA A 114 8.69 -31.49 26.36
C ALA A 114 9.46 -30.87 27.55
N LEU A 115 9.18 -29.62 27.91
CA LEU A 115 9.81 -28.97 29.07
C LEU A 115 9.38 -29.62 30.38
N HIS A 116 8.08 -29.91 30.55
CA HIS A 116 7.56 -30.55 31.76
C HIS A 116 8.09 -31.98 31.92
N SER A 117 8.13 -32.77 30.85
CA SER A 117 8.68 -34.13 30.87
C SER A 117 10.20 -34.15 31.14
N THR A 118 10.94 -33.14 30.68
CA THR A 118 12.38 -33.00 30.99
C THR A 118 12.63 -32.66 32.46
N SER A 119 11.75 -31.88 33.09
CA SER A 119 11.83 -31.55 34.53
C SER A 119 11.51 -32.74 35.45
N ALA A 120 10.60 -33.63 35.02
CA ALA A 120 10.27 -34.87 35.72
C ALA A 120 11.26 -36.02 35.43
N GLY A 121 12.06 -35.88 34.36
CA GLY A 121 12.86 -36.93 33.76
C GLY A 121 14.38 -36.77 33.86
N ALA A 122 14.91 -36.01 34.81
CA ALA A 122 16.36 -35.92 35.09
C ALA A 122 16.99 -37.23 35.63
N ARG A 123 16.49 -38.39 35.19
CA ARG A 123 17.17 -39.70 35.16
C ARG A 123 16.73 -40.53 33.93
N LYS A 124 17.19 -40.15 32.73
CA LYS A 124 17.83 -41.02 31.70
C LYS A 124 17.66 -40.41 30.31
N ALA A 125 18.79 -40.05 29.71
CA ALA A 125 18.87 -39.75 28.29
C ALA A 125 18.64 -41.02 27.43
N PRO A 126 18.02 -40.86 26.26
CA PRO A 126 18.51 -41.56 25.08
C PRO A 126 18.80 -40.58 23.93
N THR A 127 19.96 -40.79 23.32
CA THR A 127 20.51 -40.11 22.16
C THR A 127 19.61 -40.18 20.92
N PRO A 128 19.53 -39.13 20.08
CA PRO A 128 18.78 -39.20 18.84
C PRO A 128 19.56 -39.97 17.77
N LYS A 129 18.90 -40.96 17.17
CA LYS A 129 19.39 -41.65 15.97
C LYS A 129 19.28 -40.71 14.77
N THR A 130 20.40 -40.54 14.09
CA THR A 130 20.50 -39.89 12.79
C THR A 130 19.82 -40.71 11.71
N SER A 131 18.89 -40.12 10.95
CA SER A 131 18.64 -40.53 9.56
C SER A 131 18.36 -39.32 8.69
N LYS A 132 19.17 -39.24 7.63
CA LYS A 132 19.37 -38.14 6.68
C LYS A 132 18.16 -37.97 5.76
N SER A 133 17.80 -36.73 5.45
CA SER A 133 18.03 -36.15 4.11
C SER A 133 17.50 -34.71 4.05
N SER A 134 18.36 -33.81 3.59
CA SER A 134 17.99 -32.51 3.04
C SER A 134 18.57 -32.45 1.63
N PRO A 135 17.97 -31.64 0.74
CA PRO A 135 18.77 -30.70 -0.05
C PRO A 135 18.28 -29.25 0.14
N PRO A 136 19.01 -28.25 -0.37
CA PRO A 136 19.39 -27.07 0.40
C PRO A 136 18.37 -25.94 0.34
N ALA A 137 18.24 -25.21 1.44
CA ALA A 137 17.60 -23.90 1.47
C ALA A 137 18.47 -22.90 0.70
N GLU A 138 18.10 -22.62 -0.55
CA GLU A 138 18.54 -21.44 -1.26
C GLU A 138 17.98 -20.20 -0.55
N SER A 139 18.87 -19.26 -0.25
CA SER A 139 18.61 -18.00 0.43
C SER A 139 17.45 -17.23 -0.20
N VAL A 140 16.24 -17.34 0.36
CA VAL A 140 15.12 -16.44 0.03
C VAL A 140 15.41 -15.07 0.63
N ARG A 141 16.05 -14.22 -0.16
CA ARG A 141 16.06 -12.77 0.07
C ARG A 141 14.60 -12.26 0.08
N PRO A 142 14.26 -11.24 0.90
CA PRO A 142 12.96 -10.60 0.82
C PRO A 142 12.78 -9.95 -0.57
N PRO A 143 11.56 -9.91 -1.13
CA PRO A 143 11.34 -9.29 -2.43
C PRO A 143 11.67 -7.81 -2.35
N ARG A 144 12.73 -7.41 -3.07
CA ARG A 144 12.96 -6.01 -3.42
C ARG A 144 11.75 -5.54 -4.21
N THR A 145 11.06 -4.54 -3.70
CA THR A 145 10.04 -3.80 -4.42
C THR A 145 10.66 -3.28 -5.71
N SER A 146 10.30 -3.87 -6.85
CA SER A 146 10.74 -3.42 -8.16
C SER A 146 10.03 -2.11 -8.47
N GLN A 147 10.72 -1.00 -8.17
CA GLN A 147 10.52 0.25 -8.87
C GLN A 147 10.68 -0.01 -10.36
N SER A 148 9.64 0.33 -11.12
CA SER A 148 9.67 0.36 -12.57
C SER A 148 10.74 1.34 -13.06
N SER A 149 11.86 0.81 -13.54
CA SER A 149 12.81 1.57 -14.34
C SER A 149 12.49 1.35 -15.82
N LYS A 150 11.57 2.16 -16.35
CA LYS A 150 11.59 2.45 -17.80
C LYS A 150 12.58 3.58 -18.01
N ALA A 151 13.76 3.22 -18.52
CA ALA A 151 14.74 4.17 -18.99
C ALA A 151 14.15 4.97 -20.17
N ALA A 152 13.92 6.25 -19.93
CA ALA A 152 13.78 7.25 -20.98
C ALA A 152 15.16 7.48 -21.59
N LYS A 153 15.28 7.33 -22.91
CA LYS A 153 16.41 7.88 -23.67
C LYS A 153 16.01 9.28 -24.13
N ALA A 154 16.79 10.27 -23.72
CA ALA A 154 16.57 11.68 -23.98
C ALA A 154 16.97 12.10 -25.41
N VAL A 155 16.08 12.88 -26.03
CA VAL A 155 16.29 14.17 -26.73
C VAL A 155 17.37 14.28 -27.82
N LYS A 156 16.93 14.68 -29.02
CA LYS A 156 17.51 15.80 -29.77
C LYS A 156 16.39 16.67 -30.37
N PRO A 157 16.48 18.01 -30.31
CA PRO A 157 15.58 18.91 -31.01
C PRO A 157 16.06 19.13 -32.45
N ALA A 158 15.15 19.06 -33.43
CA ALA A 158 15.40 19.56 -34.77
C ALA A 158 14.88 21.00 -34.87
N GLN A 159 15.78 21.90 -35.28
CA GLN A 159 15.57 23.33 -35.49
C GLN A 159 14.54 23.64 -36.59
N PRO A 160 13.95 24.84 -36.61
CA PRO A 160 13.09 25.27 -37.71
C PRO A 160 13.91 25.62 -38.95
N ALA A 161 13.56 25.04 -40.10
CA ALA A 161 14.11 25.43 -41.39
C ALA A 161 13.60 26.84 -41.77
N ARG A 162 14.54 27.79 -41.91
CA ARG A 162 14.34 29.09 -42.56
C ARG A 162 14.45 28.94 -44.08
N LYS A 163 13.53 29.61 -44.78
CA LYS A 163 13.66 30.33 -46.08
C LYS A 163 14.04 29.55 -47.37
N GLY A 164 13.09 29.57 -48.32
CA GLY A 164 13.30 29.92 -49.73
C GLY A 164 12.02 30.63 -50.22
N ARG A 165 11.99 31.95 -50.49
CA ARG A 165 12.31 32.66 -51.76
C ARG A 165 11.79 31.88 -52.99
N LYS A 166 10.61 32.28 -53.52
CA LYS A 166 10.39 33.14 -54.73
C LYS A 166 10.47 32.33 -56.04
N PRO A 167 9.87 32.74 -57.17
CA PRO A 167 9.68 34.11 -57.70
C PRO A 167 8.52 34.91 -57.10
#